data_AF-A0A928PBD3-F1
#
_entry.id   AF-A0A928PBD3-F1
#
_cell.length_a   1.000
_cell.length_b   1.000
_cell.length_c   1.000
_cell.angle_alpha   90.00
_cell.angle_beta   90.00
_cell.angle_gamma   90.00
#
_symmetry.space_group_name_H-M   'P 1'
#
loop_
_entity.id
_entity.type
_entity.pdbx_description
1 polymer ?
#
loop_
_entity_poly.entity_id
_entity_poly.type
_entity_poly.pdbx_seq_one_letter_code
_entity_poly.pdbx_strand_id
1 'polypeptide(L)'
;MIRVLVWNEFMHEKTKETVKEIYPDGIHEAIAEFLGKEDDIEVKTAYLDQENCGITKEILDTTDVIIWWGHMLHDKVPDEIAAMVRDAVLDGMGAIFL
;
A
#
# COMPACT_ATOMS: atom_id res chain seq x y z
N MET A 1 -17.01 1.91 -8.91
CA MET A 1 -15.57 1.65 -8.95
C MET A 1 -15.05 1.82 -7.54
N ILE A 2 -14.59 0.74 -6.91
CA ILE A 2 -13.93 0.77 -5.60
C ILE A 2 -12.47 1.14 -5.84
N ARG A 3 -11.97 2.17 -5.17
CA ARG A 3 -10.61 2.69 -5.31
C ARG A 3 -9.75 2.06 -4.23
N VAL A 4 -8.82 1.20 -4.62
CA VAL A 4 -7.95 0.45 -3.70
C VAL A 4 -6.54 1.01 -3.78
N LEU A 5 -5.96 1.31 -2.61
CA LEU A 5 -4.54 1.59 -2.48
C LEU A 5 -3.83 0.37 -1.90
N VAL A 6 -2.90 -0.22 -2.64
CA VAL A 6 -2.05 -1.30 -2.13
C VAL A 6 -0.72 -0.71 -1.69
N TRP A 7 -0.51 -0.64 -0.38
CA TRP A 7 0.72 -0.16 0.24
C TRP A 7 1.63 -1.33 0.62
N ASN A 8 2.90 -1.26 0.21
CA ASN A 8 3.91 -2.26 0.50
C ASN A 8 5.19 -1.63 1.06
N GLU A 9 5.77 -2.24 2.08
CA GLU A 9 7.10 -1.85 2.58
C GLU A 9 8.16 -1.90 1.46
N PHE A 10 8.07 -2.88 0.55
CA PHE A 10 8.89 -3.03 -0.66
C PHE A 10 10.42 -3.04 -0.44
N MET A 11 10.85 -3.55 0.71
CA MET A 11 12.28 -3.62 1.08
C MET A 11 12.91 -4.98 0.86
N HIS A 12 12.17 -6.09 1.08
CA HIS A 12 12.72 -7.42 0.85
C HIS A 12 12.97 -7.65 -0.63
N GLU A 13 12.06 -7.22 -1.50
CA GLU A 13 12.16 -7.37 -2.95
C GLU A 13 13.31 -6.55 -3.56
N LYS A 14 13.74 -5.47 -2.88
CA LYS A 14 14.91 -4.68 -3.28
C LYS A 14 16.24 -5.24 -2.79
N THR A 15 16.24 -5.95 -1.66
CA THR A 15 17.48 -6.32 -0.93
C THR A 15 17.78 -7.81 -0.91
N LYS A 16 16.80 -8.68 -1.23
CA LYS A 16 16.94 -10.14 -1.23
C LYS A 16 16.61 -10.70 -2.60
N GLU A 17 17.62 -11.24 -3.27
CA GLU A 17 17.48 -11.78 -4.63
C GLU A 17 16.40 -12.87 -4.70
N THR A 18 16.37 -13.79 -3.74
CA THR A 18 15.36 -14.88 -3.71
C THR A 18 13.93 -14.37 -3.58
N VAL A 19 13.71 -13.19 -2.99
CA VAL A 19 12.38 -12.58 -2.89
C VAL A 19 12.04 -11.86 -4.19
N LYS A 20 13.02 -11.12 -4.76
CA LYS A 20 12.88 -10.48 -6.07
C LYS A 20 12.60 -11.47 -7.19
N GLU A 21 13.17 -12.67 -7.15
CA GLU A 21 12.87 -13.74 -8.10
C GLU A 21 11.39 -14.15 -8.09
N ILE A 22 10.71 -14.04 -6.95
CA ILE A 22 9.28 -14.35 -6.81
C ILE A 22 8.41 -13.12 -7.12
N TYR A 23 8.79 -11.94 -6.62
CA TYR A 23 8.10 -10.68 -6.79
C TYR A 23 9.03 -9.64 -7.41
N PRO A 24 9.28 -9.70 -8.73
CA PRO A 24 10.27 -8.85 -9.39
C PRO A 24 9.92 -7.36 -9.32
N ASP A 25 8.63 -7.06 -9.36
CA ASP A 25 8.08 -5.70 -9.28
C ASP A 25 7.50 -5.40 -7.88
N GLY A 26 7.56 -6.37 -6.96
CA GLY A 26 7.06 -6.25 -5.58
C GLY A 26 5.69 -6.87 -5.33
N ILE A 27 5.38 -7.13 -4.05
CA ILE A 27 4.12 -7.76 -3.63
C ILE A 27 2.91 -6.89 -3.99
N HIS A 28 3.03 -5.57 -3.79
CA HIS A 28 2.02 -4.58 -4.19
C HIS A 28 1.58 -4.71 -5.65
N GLU A 29 2.52 -4.86 -6.60
CA GLU A 29 2.19 -4.99 -8.02
C GLU A 29 1.51 -6.33 -8.32
N ALA A 30 1.92 -7.42 -7.67
CA ALA A 30 1.24 -8.72 -7.83
C ALA A 30 -0.22 -8.68 -7.34
N ILE A 31 -0.48 -7.99 -6.22
CA ILE A 31 -1.84 -7.78 -5.71
C ILE A 31 -2.61 -6.83 -6.64
N ALA A 32 -1.99 -5.74 -7.11
CA ALA A 32 -2.62 -4.78 -7.99
C ALA A 32 -2.98 -5.37 -9.35
N GLU A 33 -2.14 -6.23 -9.93
CA GLU A 33 -2.42 -6.93 -11.18
C GLU A 33 -3.60 -7.90 -11.04
N PHE A 34 -3.72 -8.56 -9.88
CA PHE A 34 -4.86 -9.43 -9.60
C PHE A 34 -6.15 -8.63 -9.46
N LEU A 35 -6.16 -7.60 -8.61
CA LEU A 35 -7.34 -6.78 -8.34
C LEU A 35 -7.77 -5.94 -9.55
N GLY A 36 -6.82 -5.43 -10.33
CA GLY A 36 -7.08 -4.61 -11.52
C GLY A 36 -7.69 -5.37 -12.71
N LYS A 37 -7.89 -6.69 -12.59
CA LYS A 37 -8.65 -7.50 -13.56
C LYS A 37 -10.15 -7.39 -13.34
N GLU A 38 -10.59 -6.90 -12.19
CA GLU A 38 -12.00 -6.72 -11.88
C GLU A 38 -12.50 -5.38 -12.42
N ASP A 39 -13.58 -5.39 -13.20
CA ASP A 39 -14.11 -4.21 -13.89
C ASP A 39 -14.64 -3.12 -12.95
N ASP A 40 -14.86 -3.45 -11.68
CA ASP A 40 -15.39 -2.54 -10.65
C ASP A 40 -14.35 -2.10 -9.62
N ILE A 41 -13.06 -2.40 -9.83
CA ILE A 41 -11.95 -1.99 -8.96
C ILE A 41 -10.92 -1.14 -9.74
N GLU A 42 -10.57 0.02 -9.18
CA GLU A 42 -9.43 0.83 -9.61
C GLU A 42 -8.32 0.70 -8.56
N VAL A 43 -7.10 0.33 -8.99
CA VAL A 43 -5.99 0.10 -8.06
C VAL A 43 -4.87 1.11 -8.27
N LYS A 44 -4.33 1.62 -7.16
CA LYS A 44 -3.05 2.34 -7.11
C LYS A 44 -2.11 1.62 -6.14
N THR A 45 -0.82 1.83 -6.33
CA THR A 45 0.20 1.30 -5.44
C THR A 45 1.01 2.41 -4.79
N ALA A 46 1.49 2.16 -3.59
CA ALA A 46 2.38 3.03 -2.83
C ALA A 46 3.39 2.20 -2.03
N TYR A 47 4.54 2.78 -1.71
CA TYR A 47 5.56 2.08 -0.91
C TYR A 47 6.42 3.00 -0.06
N LEU A 48 7.07 2.41 0.94
CA LEU A 48 7.76 3.11 2.03
C LEU A 48 8.76 4.19 1.56
N ASP A 49 9.58 3.86 0.56
CA ASP A 49 10.66 4.75 0.08
C ASP A 49 10.18 5.91 -0.81
N GLN A 50 8.89 6.02 -1.11
CA GLN A 50 8.35 7.18 -1.81
C GLN A 50 8.30 8.40 -0.89
N GLU A 51 8.23 9.59 -1.48
CA GLU A 51 7.92 10.80 -0.73
C GLU A 51 6.63 10.60 0.08
N ASN A 52 6.67 10.97 1.37
CA ASN A 52 5.57 10.74 2.33
C ASN A 52 5.09 9.27 2.40
N CYS A 53 5.98 8.31 2.11
CA CYS A 53 5.63 6.88 2.00
C CYS A 53 4.54 6.60 0.94
N GLY A 54 4.38 7.49 -0.04
CA GLY A 54 3.31 7.42 -1.04
C GLY A 54 1.91 7.74 -0.49
N ILE A 55 1.82 8.23 0.75
CA ILE A 55 0.58 8.59 1.42
C ILE A 55 0.49 10.11 1.55
N THR A 56 -0.52 10.68 0.91
CA THR A 56 -0.93 12.07 1.12
C THR A 56 -2.41 12.13 1.45
N LYS A 57 -2.88 13.29 1.92
CA LYS A 57 -4.30 13.47 2.20
C LYS A 57 -5.14 13.28 0.94
N GLU A 58 -4.68 13.77 -0.21
CA GLU A 58 -5.37 13.62 -1.49
C GLU A 58 -5.49 12.15 -1.93
N ILE A 59 -4.45 11.35 -1.68
CA ILE A 59 -4.49 9.91 -1.93
C ILE A 59 -5.51 9.23 -1.01
N LEU A 60 -5.49 9.53 0.29
CA LEU A 60 -6.45 8.95 1.24
C LEU A 60 -7.89 9.39 0.96
N ASP A 61 -8.13 10.67 0.66
CA ASP A 61 -9.45 11.20 0.26
C ASP A 61 -10.01 10.52 -1.01
N THR A 62 -9.11 9.94 -1.83
CA THR A 62 -9.46 9.22 -3.05
C THR A 62 -9.32 7.70 -2.95
N THR A 63 -9.17 7.17 -1.73
CA THR A 63 -9.05 5.73 -1.45
C THR A 63 -10.28 5.25 -0.69
N ASP A 64 -10.92 4.19 -1.19
CA ASP A 64 -12.03 3.54 -0.50
C ASP A 64 -11.53 2.41 0.42
N VAL A 65 -10.47 1.71 0.01
CA VAL A 65 -9.82 0.65 0.81
C VAL A 65 -8.31 0.75 0.70
N ILE A 66 -7.61 0.72 1.84
CA ILE A 66 -6.16 0.52 1.89
C ILE A 66 -5.84 -0.95 2.22
N ILE A 67 -4.91 -1.53 1.48
CA ILE A 67 -4.28 -2.83 1.78
C ILE A 67 -2.85 -2.55 2.22
N TRP A 68 -2.44 -3.07 3.37
CA TRP A 68 -1.15 -2.75 3.98
C TRP A 68 -0.33 -4.01 4.22
N TRP A 69 0.85 -4.07 3.63
CA TRP A 69 1.86 -5.10 3.92
C TRP A 69 3.16 -4.47 4.43
N GLY A 70 3.68 -4.97 5.56
CA GLY A 70 4.98 -4.56 6.10
C GLY A 70 5.62 -5.65 6.95
N HIS A 71 6.92 -5.52 7.25
CA HIS A 71 7.62 -6.57 7.99
C HIS A 71 8.82 -6.07 8.81
N MET A 72 9.82 -5.47 8.18
CA MET A 72 11.11 -5.21 8.85
C MET A 72 11.40 -3.74 9.17
N LEU A 73 10.65 -2.80 8.57
CA LEU A 73 10.86 -1.36 8.72
C LEU A 73 9.58 -0.63 9.18
N HIS A 74 8.79 -1.25 10.06
CA HIS A 74 7.61 -0.59 10.65
C HIS A 74 7.95 0.75 11.33
N ASP A 75 9.13 0.85 11.94
CA ASP A 75 9.63 2.08 12.59
C ASP A 75 9.95 3.21 11.62
N LYS A 76 9.99 2.92 10.30
CA LYS A 76 10.28 3.91 9.26
C LYS A 76 9.04 4.60 8.71
N VAL A 77 7.85 4.11 9.05
CA VAL A 77 6.60 4.80 8.72
C VAL A 77 6.45 5.95 9.73
N PRO A 78 6.44 7.22 9.30
CA PRO A 78 6.30 8.34 10.22
C PRO A 78 4.97 8.31 10.96
N ASP A 79 4.97 8.69 12.25
CA ASP A 79 3.77 8.69 13.10
C ASP A 79 2.65 9.54 12.50
N GLU A 80 2.99 10.64 11.83
CA GLU A 80 2.03 11.51 11.14
C GLU A 80 1.31 10.78 9.98
N ILE A 81 2.01 9.92 9.24
CA ILE A 81 1.42 9.11 8.16
C ILE A 81 0.51 8.04 8.76
N ALA A 82 0.97 7.35 9.81
CA ALA A 82 0.16 6.37 10.51
C ALA A 82 -1.12 6.99 11.11
N ALA A 83 -1.01 8.20 11.68
CA ALA A 83 -2.16 8.95 12.19
C ALA A 83 -3.14 9.34 11.08
N MET A 84 -2.66 9.79 9.92
CA MET A 84 -3.51 10.09 8.76
C MET A 84 -4.29 8.87 8.27
N VAL A 85 -3.62 7.72 8.16
CA VAL A 85 -4.28 6.46 7.76
C VAL A 85 -5.31 6.04 8.81
N ARG A 86 -4.97 6.11 10.10
CA ARG A 86 -5.91 5.83 11.20
C ARG A 86 -7.15 6.71 11.08
N ASP A 87 -6.98 8.01 10.90
CA ASP A 87 -8.10 8.97 10.84
C ASP A 87 -9.00 8.69 9.63
N ALA A 88 -8.42 8.42 8.46
CA ALA A 88 -9.17 8.01 7.27
C ALA A 88 -9.98 6.72 7.50
N VAL A 89 -9.42 5.73 8.21
CA VAL A 89 -10.13 4.49 8.57
C VAL A 89 -11.27 4.76 9.55
N LEU A 90 -11.05 5.60 10.56
CA LEU A 90 -12.10 6.01 11.50
C LEU A 90 -13.23 6.80 10.81
N ASP A 91 -12.91 7.52 9.74
CA ASP A 91 -13.85 8.25 8.89
C ASP A 91 -14.56 7.36 7.85
N GLY A 92 -14.23 6.05 7.80
CA GLY A 92 -14.97 5.04 7.04
C GLY A 92 -14.20 4.37 5.89
N MET A 93 -12.93 4.71 5.67
CA MET A 93 -12.08 3.99 4.72
C MET A 93 -11.85 2.53 5.19
N GLY A 94 -12.00 1.56 4.29
CA GLY A 94 -11.69 0.16 4.61
C GLY A 94 -10.19 -0.08 4.78
N ALA A 95 -9.80 -1.01 5.64
CA ALA A 95 -8.40 -1.40 5.82
C ALA A 95 -8.25 -2.92 5.89
N ILE A 96 -7.25 -3.45 5.17
CA ILE A 96 -6.82 -4.85 5.23
C ILE A 96 -5.34 -4.86 5.58
N PHE A 97 -4.98 -5.52 6.68
CA PHE A 97 -3.59 -5.74 7.08
C PHE A 97 -3.17 -7.17 6.76
N LEU A 98 -2.04 -7.32 6.08
CA LEU A 98 -1.47 -8.58 5.61
C LEU A 98 -0.15 -8.90 6.30
#